data_AF-A0A535JH26-F1
#
_entry.id   AF-A0A535JH26-F1
#
_cell.length_a   1.000
_cell.length_b   1.000
_cell.length_c   1.000
_cell.angle_alpha   90.00
_cell.angle_beta   90.00
_cell.angle_gamma   90.00
#
_symmetry.space_group_name_H-M   'P 1'
#
loop_
_entity.id
_entity.type
_entity.pdbx_description
1 polymer ?
#
loop_
_entity_poly.entity_id
_entity_poly.type
_entity_poly.pdbx_seq_one_letter_code
_entity_poly.pdbx_strand_id
1 'polypeptide(L)'
;MTDRETATGVLGLVQAYVNTVDLQDGPDELKDPNTLSAWLVARGLLEAGTRADEADLRHAVAVREAIRGVIGANSGAAVYPVDVATLNGAVVASHVRVRFASDGKARLEPEAAGMDGALGRIVAAVFVAMGEEGWARLKTCDSHKCRWVFYDSSRNHSSRWCKMASCGNREKARRFRERTKAN
;
A
#
# COMPACT_ATOMS: atom_id res chain seq x y z
N MET A 1 9.91 22.18 6.72
CA MET A 1 10.33 21.22 5.67
C MET A 1 9.26 20.15 5.65
N THR A 2 8.24 20.36 4.84
CA THR A 2 6.90 19.74 4.94
C THR A 2 7.01 18.23 4.80
N ASP A 3 6.45 17.49 5.77
CA ASP A 3 6.06 16.11 5.52
C ASP A 3 5.24 16.08 4.23
N ARG A 4 5.56 15.17 3.32
CA ARG A 4 4.82 15.10 2.06
C ARG A 4 3.39 14.68 2.36
N GLU A 5 2.47 15.35 1.70
CA GLU A 5 1.04 15.09 1.77
C GLU A 5 0.75 13.60 1.66
N THR A 6 -0.02 13.10 2.60
CA THR A 6 -0.69 11.82 2.49
C THR A 6 -1.81 11.97 1.46
N ALA A 7 -1.96 10.98 0.60
CA ALA A 7 -3.17 10.90 -0.22
C ALA A 7 -4.40 10.85 0.70
N THR A 8 -5.52 11.34 0.19
CA THR A 8 -6.81 11.34 0.90
C THR A 8 -7.72 10.27 0.34
N GLY A 9 -8.87 10.06 0.98
CA GLY A 9 -9.88 9.10 0.50
C GLY A 9 -9.32 7.68 0.35
N VAL A 10 -9.70 7.02 -0.74
CA VAL A 10 -9.32 5.63 -1.00
C VAL A 10 -7.82 5.47 -1.27
N LEU A 11 -7.20 6.43 -1.98
CA LEU A 11 -5.75 6.47 -2.19
C LEU A 11 -5.01 6.55 -0.84
N GLY A 12 -5.52 7.35 0.10
CA GLY A 12 -4.99 7.46 1.46
C GLY A 12 -5.09 6.15 2.26
N LEU A 13 -6.19 5.41 2.11
CA LEU A 13 -6.34 4.10 2.74
C LEU A 13 -5.30 3.11 2.19
N VAL A 14 -5.17 3.01 0.87
CA VAL A 14 -4.21 2.12 0.20
C VAL A 14 -2.77 2.48 0.63
N GLN A 15 -2.43 3.77 0.59
CA GLN A 15 -1.12 4.26 1.03
C GLN A 15 -0.85 3.89 2.49
N ALA A 16 -1.82 4.11 3.38
CA ALA A 16 -1.65 3.81 4.81
C ALA A 16 -1.48 2.32 5.07
N TYR A 17 -2.22 1.45 4.39
CA TYR A 17 -2.07 0.00 4.55
C TYR A 17 -0.67 -0.47 4.15
N VAL A 18 -0.22 -0.04 2.97
CA VAL A 18 1.12 -0.37 2.46
C VAL A 18 2.21 0.16 3.40
N ASN A 19 2.02 1.35 3.96
CA ASN A 19 2.99 1.98 4.85
C ASN A 19 2.85 1.59 6.33
N THR A 20 2.11 0.52 6.65
CA THR A 20 2.18 -0.09 7.99
C THR A 20 3.57 -0.60 8.32
N VAL A 21 4.48 -0.75 7.35
CA VAL A 21 5.89 -1.04 7.59
C VAL A 21 6.79 0.01 6.97
N ASP A 22 7.78 0.46 7.75
CA ASP A 22 8.94 1.20 7.25
C ASP A 22 10.12 0.23 7.07
N LEU A 23 10.44 -0.09 5.81
CA LEU A 23 11.48 -1.07 5.46
C LEU A 23 12.91 -0.56 5.68
N GLN A 24 13.11 0.73 5.95
CA GLN A 24 14.43 1.28 6.21
C GLN A 24 14.77 1.28 7.69
N ASP A 25 13.99 2.02 8.48
CA ASP A 25 14.44 2.45 9.81
C ASP A 25 13.30 2.41 10.87
N GLY A 26 12.12 1.86 10.55
CA GLY A 26 10.94 1.93 11.43
C GLY A 26 10.24 0.59 11.72
N PRO A 27 9.28 0.58 12.67
CA PRO A 27 8.58 -0.63 13.05
C PRO A 27 7.62 -1.09 11.95
N ASP A 28 7.36 -2.40 11.89
CA ASP A 28 6.13 -2.91 11.31
C ASP A 28 4.99 -2.65 12.32
N GLU A 29 3.89 -2.04 11.92
CA GLU A 29 2.69 -1.87 12.74
C GLU A 29 1.90 -3.18 12.84
N LEU A 30 2.03 -4.08 11.87
CA LEU A 30 1.39 -5.40 11.83
C LEU A 30 2.35 -6.47 12.36
N LYS A 31 2.73 -6.36 13.63
CA LYS A 31 3.74 -7.24 14.27
C LYS A 31 3.20 -8.61 14.64
N ASP A 32 1.91 -8.65 14.97
CA ASP A 32 1.20 -9.82 15.47
C ASP A 32 -0.29 -9.74 15.09
N PRO A 33 -1.07 -10.83 15.24
CA PRO A 33 -2.48 -10.86 14.85
C PRO A 33 -3.37 -9.83 15.58
N ASN A 34 -3.02 -9.44 16.81
CA ASN A 34 -3.77 -8.43 17.55
C ASN A 34 -3.59 -7.05 16.94
N THR A 35 -2.36 -6.70 16.55
CA THR A 35 -2.07 -5.42 15.87
C THR A 35 -2.76 -5.33 14.50
N LEU A 36 -2.86 -6.43 13.76
CA LEU A 36 -3.66 -6.50 12.53
C LEU A 36 -5.14 -6.21 12.79
N SER A 37 -5.73 -6.92 13.76
CA SER A 37 -7.13 -6.76 14.11
C SER A 37 -7.43 -5.32 14.54
N ALA A 38 -6.58 -4.75 15.39
CA ALA A 38 -6.69 -3.37 15.85
C ALA A 38 -6.61 -2.36 14.71
N TRP A 39 -5.66 -2.55 13.77
CA TRP A 39 -5.50 -1.66 12.62
C TRP A 39 -6.74 -1.68 11.70
N LEU A 40 -7.26 -2.88 11.39
CA LEU A 40 -8.44 -3.04 10.54
C LEU A 40 -9.71 -2.46 11.20
N VAL A 41 -9.90 -2.68 12.50
CA VAL A 41 -11.01 -2.11 13.28
C VAL A 41 -10.93 -0.58 13.31
N ALA A 42 -9.74 -0.02 13.56
CA ALA A 42 -9.53 1.43 13.59
C ALA A 42 -9.84 2.12 12.25
N ARG A 43 -9.83 1.36 11.14
CA ARG A 43 -10.20 1.84 9.80
C ARG A 43 -11.62 1.47 9.38
N GLY A 44 -12.41 0.86 10.25
CA GLY A 44 -13.77 0.42 9.95
C GLY A 44 -13.83 -0.70 8.90
N LEU A 45 -12.74 -1.43 8.70
CA LEU A 45 -12.66 -2.53 7.72
C LEU A 45 -13.07 -3.89 8.31
N LEU A 46 -13.09 -3.98 9.64
CA LEU A 46 -13.35 -5.18 10.41
C LEU A 46 -14.24 -4.86 11.62
N GLU A 47 -15.14 -5.77 11.96
CA GLU A 47 -15.99 -5.64 13.14
C GLU A 47 -15.17 -5.81 14.43
N ALA A 48 -15.42 -4.94 15.41
CA ALA A 48 -14.77 -4.99 16.71
C ALA A 48 -15.01 -6.34 17.40
N GLY A 49 -13.95 -6.90 18.00
CA GLY A 49 -14.00 -8.22 18.65
C GLY A 49 -13.63 -9.39 17.74
N THR A 50 -13.57 -9.19 16.42
CA THR A 50 -13.00 -10.22 15.52
C THR A 50 -11.50 -10.32 15.75
N ARG A 51 -10.99 -11.55 15.89
CA ARG A 51 -9.57 -11.83 16.14
C ARG A 51 -8.94 -12.49 14.93
N ALA A 52 -7.82 -11.93 14.50
CA ALA A 52 -6.96 -12.56 13.50
C ALA A 52 -6.13 -13.66 14.16
N ASP A 53 -5.69 -14.61 13.35
CA ASP A 53 -4.62 -15.55 13.68
C ASP A 53 -3.33 -15.28 12.89
N GLU A 54 -2.34 -16.16 13.06
CA GLU A 54 -1.06 -16.05 12.37
C GLU A 54 -1.15 -16.27 10.85
N ALA A 55 -2.14 -17.03 10.37
CA ALA A 55 -2.37 -17.21 8.95
C ALA A 55 -2.96 -15.94 8.33
N ASP A 56 -3.91 -15.30 9.03
CA ASP A 56 -4.46 -14.01 8.64
C ASP A 56 -3.37 -12.94 8.56
N LEU A 57 -2.47 -12.89 9.55
CA LEU A 57 -1.34 -11.97 9.53
C LEU A 57 -0.42 -12.18 8.33
N ARG A 58 -0.04 -13.43 8.06
CA ARG A 58 0.79 -13.75 6.89
C ARG A 58 0.08 -13.35 5.58
N HIS A 59 -1.22 -13.60 5.47
CA HIS A 59 -1.99 -13.24 4.29
C HIS A 59 -2.08 -11.72 4.12
N ALA A 60 -2.37 -10.98 5.19
CA ALA A 60 -2.41 -9.52 5.19
C ALA A 60 -1.06 -8.92 4.74
N VAL A 61 0.06 -9.41 5.29
CA VAL A 61 1.41 -8.97 4.91
C VAL A 61 1.71 -9.30 3.44
N ALA A 62 1.32 -10.48 2.94
CA ALA A 62 1.48 -10.82 1.52
C ALA A 62 0.69 -9.87 0.61
N VAL A 63 -0.58 -9.58 0.94
CA VAL A 63 -1.41 -8.61 0.22
C VAL A 63 -0.77 -7.21 0.28
N ARG A 64 -0.25 -6.79 1.43
CA ARG A 64 0.44 -5.50 1.60
C ARG A 64 1.61 -5.35 0.64
N GLU A 65 2.48 -6.35 0.56
CA GLU A 65 3.65 -6.31 -0.32
C GLU A 65 3.28 -6.44 -1.80
N ALA A 66 2.24 -7.20 -2.13
CA ALA A 66 1.72 -7.27 -3.50
C ALA A 66 1.16 -5.91 -3.97
N ILE A 67 0.40 -5.21 -3.12
CA ILE A 67 -0.06 -3.83 -3.43
C ILE A 67 1.14 -2.91 -3.62
N ARG A 68 2.17 -3.00 -2.77
CA ARG A 68 3.40 -2.22 -2.95
C ARG A 68 4.07 -2.52 -4.30
N GLY A 69 4.09 -3.77 -4.73
CA GLY A 69 4.60 -4.20 -6.03
C GLY A 69 3.86 -3.53 -7.19
N VAL A 70 2.53 -3.55 -7.16
CA VAL A 70 1.70 -2.92 -8.21
C VAL A 70 1.85 -1.39 -8.23
N ILE A 71 1.91 -0.72 -7.07
CA ILE A 71 2.21 0.72 -6.99
C ILE A 71 3.61 1.04 -7.54
N GLY A 72 4.55 0.10 -7.43
CA GLY A 72 5.89 0.21 -8.02
C GLY A 72 5.88 0.51 -9.52
N ALA A 73 4.87 0.05 -10.25
CA ALA A 73 4.70 0.32 -11.68
C ALA A 73 4.58 1.82 -11.99
N ASN A 74 3.97 2.60 -11.09
CA ASN A 74 3.87 4.07 -11.21
C ASN A 74 5.25 4.75 -11.12
N SER A 75 6.28 4.00 -10.69
CA SER A 75 7.67 4.43 -10.59
C SER A 75 8.58 3.74 -11.63
N GLY A 76 8.00 2.98 -12.56
CA GLY A 76 8.72 2.26 -13.62
C GLY A 76 9.22 0.87 -13.23
N ALA A 77 8.85 0.34 -12.06
CA ALA A 77 9.16 -1.05 -11.70
C ALA A 77 8.25 -2.04 -12.45
N ALA A 78 8.73 -3.28 -12.65
CA ALA A 78 7.89 -4.35 -13.19
C ALA A 78 6.87 -4.81 -12.15
N VAL A 79 5.67 -5.18 -12.60
CA VAL A 79 4.70 -5.91 -11.78
C VAL A 79 4.99 -7.39 -11.90
N TYR A 80 5.22 -8.07 -10.77
CA TYR A 80 5.54 -9.49 -10.79
C TYR A 80 4.26 -10.33 -10.80
N PRO A 81 4.24 -11.48 -11.51
CA PRO A 81 3.08 -12.37 -11.55
C PRO A 81 2.61 -12.84 -10.16
N VAL A 82 3.53 -12.98 -9.20
CA VAL A 82 3.21 -13.36 -7.82
C VAL A 82 2.40 -12.29 -7.08
N ASP A 83 2.66 -11.00 -7.35
CA ASP A 83 1.90 -9.91 -6.75
C ASP A 83 0.44 -9.97 -7.26
N VAL A 84 0.28 -10.12 -8.58
CA VAL A 84 -1.04 -10.26 -9.21
C VAL A 84 -1.77 -11.50 -8.69
N ALA A 85 -1.10 -12.64 -8.60
CA ALA A 85 -1.69 -13.88 -8.07
C ALA A 85 -2.12 -13.73 -6.60
N THR A 86 -1.34 -13.03 -5.78
CA THR A 86 -1.67 -12.76 -4.37
C THR A 86 -2.92 -11.89 -4.25
N LEU A 87 -3.01 -10.81 -5.03
CA LEU A 87 -4.19 -9.94 -5.04
C LEU A 87 -5.44 -10.68 -5.54
N ASN A 88 -5.31 -11.48 -6.61
CA ASN A 88 -6.40 -12.32 -7.12
C ASN A 88 -6.82 -13.37 -6.09
N GLY A 89 -5.88 -13.96 -5.35
CA GLY A 89 -6.17 -14.87 -4.24
C GLY A 89 -7.02 -14.21 -3.16
N ALA A 90 -6.68 -12.98 -2.76
CA ALA A 90 -7.48 -12.22 -1.80
C ALA A 90 -8.88 -11.85 -2.35
N VAL A 91 -9.01 -11.54 -3.64
CA VAL A 91 -10.32 -11.34 -4.30
C VAL A 91 -11.17 -12.59 -4.23
N VAL A 92 -10.58 -13.76 -4.52
CA VAL A 92 -11.27 -15.05 -4.49
C VAL A 92 -11.69 -15.41 -3.06
N ALA A 93 -10.78 -15.34 -2.09
CA ALA A 93 -11.06 -15.68 -0.69
C ALA A 93 -12.16 -14.80 -0.07
N SER A 94 -12.18 -13.52 -0.43
CA SER A 94 -13.14 -12.55 0.10
C SER A 94 -14.45 -12.46 -0.68
N HIS A 95 -14.53 -13.13 -1.84
CA HIS A 95 -15.68 -13.09 -2.74
C HIS A 95 -16.08 -11.65 -3.11
N VAL A 96 -15.13 -10.81 -3.54
CA VAL A 96 -15.45 -9.43 -3.97
C VAL A 96 -16.36 -9.46 -5.20
N ARG A 97 -17.50 -8.77 -5.12
CA ARG A 97 -18.46 -8.64 -6.21
C ARG A 97 -18.96 -7.20 -6.35
N VAL A 98 -19.53 -6.91 -7.51
CA VAL A 98 -20.27 -5.66 -7.73
C VAL A 98 -21.63 -5.76 -7.04
N ARG A 99 -21.96 -4.79 -6.20
CA ARG A 99 -23.27 -4.64 -5.55
C ARG A 99 -23.80 -3.23 -5.78
N PHE A 100 -25.10 -3.11 -6.00
CA PHE A 100 -25.78 -1.81 -6.08
C PHE A 100 -26.36 -1.49 -4.70
N ALA A 101 -25.92 -0.36 -4.14
CA ALA A 101 -26.47 0.16 -2.89
C ALA A 101 -27.81 0.87 -3.13
N SER A 102 -28.54 1.15 -2.05
CA SER A 102 -29.84 1.83 -2.10
C SER A 102 -29.77 3.26 -2.65
N ASP A 103 -28.57 3.85 -2.69
CA ASP A 103 -28.27 5.14 -3.34
C ASP A 103 -28.12 5.03 -4.87
N GLY A 104 -28.35 3.83 -5.44
CA GLY A 104 -28.23 3.54 -6.87
C GLY A 104 -26.80 3.39 -7.38
N LYS A 105 -25.79 3.47 -6.51
CA LYS A 105 -24.38 3.39 -6.91
C LYS A 105 -23.87 1.95 -6.83
N ALA A 106 -23.10 1.56 -7.84
CA ALA A 106 -22.35 0.31 -7.84
C ALA A 106 -21.09 0.44 -6.98
N ARG A 107 -20.80 -0.59 -6.18
CA ARG A 107 -19.61 -0.69 -5.32
C ARG A 107 -19.04 -2.09 -5.42
N LEU A 108 -17.72 -2.22 -5.27
CA LEU A 108 -17.09 -3.51 -5.04
C LEU A 108 -17.12 -3.81 -3.54
N GLU A 109 -17.79 -4.89 -3.17
CA GLU A 109 -17.98 -5.29 -1.78
C GLU A 109 -17.69 -6.79 -1.63
N PRO A 110 -16.94 -7.19 -0.59
CA PRO A 110 -16.77 -8.61 -0.27
C PRO A 110 -18.05 -9.20 0.32
N GLU A 111 -18.37 -10.43 -0.07
CA GLU A 111 -19.43 -11.23 0.56
C GLU A 111 -18.93 -11.93 1.84
N ALA A 112 -17.63 -12.24 1.90
CA ALA A 112 -17.02 -12.84 3.08
C ALA A 112 -17.05 -11.86 4.27
N ALA A 113 -17.25 -12.41 5.47
CA ALA A 113 -17.08 -11.69 6.73
C ALA A 113 -15.65 -11.86 7.26
N GLY A 114 -15.37 -11.30 8.45
CA GLY A 114 -14.10 -11.49 9.14
C GLY A 114 -12.88 -10.98 8.36
N MET A 115 -11.76 -11.71 8.49
CA MET A 115 -10.45 -11.28 7.94
C MET A 115 -10.42 -11.28 6.42
N ASP A 116 -10.93 -12.33 5.79
CA ASP A 116 -11.04 -12.37 4.32
C ASP A 116 -11.88 -11.20 3.81
N GLY A 117 -13.04 -10.94 4.45
CA GLY A 117 -13.84 -9.76 4.15
C GLY A 117 -13.07 -8.45 4.28
N ALA A 118 -12.31 -8.28 5.36
CA ALA A 118 -11.52 -7.07 5.59
C ALA A 118 -10.43 -6.87 4.52
N LEU A 119 -9.70 -7.94 4.15
CA LEU A 119 -8.70 -7.89 3.07
C LEU A 119 -9.37 -7.65 1.70
N GLY A 120 -10.55 -8.21 1.48
CA GLY A 120 -11.38 -7.94 0.30
C GLY A 120 -11.74 -6.46 0.15
N ARG A 121 -12.08 -5.78 1.25
CA ARG A 121 -12.32 -4.32 1.24
C ARG A 121 -11.06 -3.54 0.86
N ILE A 122 -9.87 -3.98 1.29
CA ILE A 122 -8.60 -3.34 0.91
C ILE A 122 -8.34 -3.54 -0.58
N VAL A 123 -8.51 -4.75 -1.13
CA VAL A 123 -8.29 -4.99 -2.56
C VAL A 123 -9.34 -4.28 -3.43
N ALA A 124 -10.60 -4.22 -2.98
CA ALA A 124 -11.62 -3.38 -3.61
C ALA A 124 -11.24 -1.90 -3.59
N ALA A 125 -10.68 -1.40 -2.49
CA ALA A 125 -10.14 -0.04 -2.40
C ALA A 125 -8.99 0.19 -3.39
N VAL A 126 -8.10 -0.78 -3.59
CA VAL A 126 -7.05 -0.71 -4.63
C VAL A 126 -7.66 -0.59 -6.02
N PHE A 127 -8.67 -1.39 -6.35
CA PHE A 127 -9.37 -1.30 -7.65
C PHE A 127 -9.97 0.10 -7.87
N VAL A 128 -10.69 0.62 -6.86
CA VAL A 128 -11.29 1.96 -6.95
C VAL A 128 -10.20 3.02 -7.09
N ALA A 129 -9.13 2.92 -6.29
CA ALA A 129 -7.99 3.82 -6.35
C ALA A 129 -7.31 3.85 -7.72
N MET A 130 -7.17 2.71 -8.40
CA MET A 130 -6.62 2.62 -9.76
C MET A 130 -7.45 3.37 -10.81
N GLY A 131 -8.75 3.54 -10.57
CA GLY A 131 -9.62 4.33 -11.43
C GLY A 131 -9.55 5.84 -11.19
N GLU A 132 -8.90 6.30 -10.12
CA GLU A 132 -8.75 7.72 -9.81
C GLU A 132 -7.57 8.35 -10.54
N GLU A 133 -7.70 9.61 -10.97
CA GLU A 133 -6.61 10.39 -11.59
C GLU A 133 -5.34 10.46 -10.71
N GLY A 134 -5.51 10.34 -9.38
CA GLY A 134 -4.43 10.36 -8.42
C GLY A 134 -3.59 9.08 -8.33
N TRP A 135 -4.03 7.96 -8.94
CA TRP A 135 -3.32 6.67 -8.83
C TRP A 135 -1.85 6.77 -9.23
N ALA A 136 -1.57 7.33 -10.40
CA ALA A 136 -0.21 7.45 -10.94
C ALA A 136 0.72 8.32 -10.06
N ARG A 137 0.15 9.11 -9.13
CA ARG A 137 0.92 9.90 -8.16
C ARG A 137 1.30 9.11 -6.92
N LEU A 138 0.63 7.99 -6.61
CA LEU A 138 1.15 7.06 -5.60
C LEU A 138 2.37 6.34 -6.18
N LYS A 139 3.53 6.58 -5.58
CA LYS A 139 4.83 6.08 -6.05
C LYS A 139 5.59 5.42 -4.93
N THR A 140 6.46 4.48 -5.29
CA THR A 140 7.42 3.90 -4.34
C THR A 140 8.71 4.73 -4.33
N CYS A 141 9.29 4.92 -3.15
CA CYS A 141 10.57 5.61 -3.02
C CYS A 141 11.68 4.86 -3.77
N ASP A 142 12.37 5.57 -4.65
CA ASP A 142 13.46 5.06 -5.50
C ASP A 142 14.75 4.75 -4.71
N SER A 143 14.77 4.99 -3.39
CA SER A 143 15.95 4.67 -2.57
C SER A 143 16.01 3.18 -2.35
N HIS A 144 17.20 2.62 -2.55
CA HIS A 144 17.40 1.17 -2.72
C HIS A 144 16.76 0.30 -1.62
N LYS A 145 16.63 0.82 -0.39
CA LYS A 145 16.04 0.08 0.73
C LYS A 145 14.70 0.62 1.23
N CYS A 146 14.24 1.77 0.74
CA CYS A 146 13.11 2.48 1.35
C CYS A 146 11.76 1.88 0.93
N ARG A 147 11.47 1.85 -0.39
CA ARG A 147 10.19 1.43 -0.98
C ARG A 147 8.92 1.99 -0.29
N TRP A 148 9.04 3.03 0.51
CA TRP A 148 7.92 3.74 1.14
C TRP A 148 7.01 4.31 0.06
N VAL A 149 5.70 4.16 0.21
CA VAL A 149 4.73 4.72 -0.74
C VAL A 149 4.44 6.17 -0.38
N PHE A 150 4.62 7.07 -1.33
CA PHE A 150 4.33 8.50 -1.16
C PHE A 150 3.43 9.00 -2.28
N TYR A 151 2.70 10.07 -2.01
CA TYR A 151 1.94 10.79 -3.03
C TYR A 151 2.79 11.90 -3.64
N ASP A 152 2.91 11.92 -4.97
CA ASP A 152 3.67 12.91 -5.71
C ASP A 152 2.83 14.17 -5.97
N SER A 153 2.91 15.13 -5.05
CA SER A 153 2.30 16.46 -5.19
C SER A 153 3.12 17.43 -6.05
N SER A 154 4.22 16.99 -6.67
CA SER A 154 4.98 17.86 -7.57
C SER A 154 4.19 18.18 -8.83
N ARG A 155 4.39 19.41 -9.33
CA ARG A 155 3.70 19.92 -10.53
C ARG A 155 3.83 19.00 -11.75
N ASN A 156 5.02 18.45 -11.95
CA ASN A 156 5.37 17.65 -13.13
C ASN A 156 5.44 16.14 -12.84
N HIS A 157 4.93 15.68 -11.68
CA HIS A 157 4.96 14.28 -11.27
C HIS A 157 6.39 13.70 -11.35
N SER A 158 7.37 14.48 -10.93
CA SER A 158 8.80 14.16 -11.09
C SER A 158 9.46 13.74 -9.78
N SER A 159 8.71 13.64 -8.68
CA SER A 159 9.29 13.19 -7.41
C SER A 159 9.66 11.72 -7.48
N ARG A 160 10.89 11.41 -7.05
CA ARG A 160 11.42 10.03 -6.99
C ARG A 160 11.59 9.50 -5.56
N TRP A 161 11.69 10.38 -4.57
CA TRP A 161 12.04 10.02 -3.18
C TRP A 161 10.88 10.35 -2.25
N CYS A 162 10.55 9.50 -1.27
CA CYS A 162 9.51 9.83 -0.29
C CYS A 162 9.79 11.13 0.47
N LYS A 163 11.05 11.37 0.83
CA LYS A 163 11.55 12.63 1.40
C LYS A 163 12.90 12.97 0.74
N MET A 164 13.00 14.17 0.17
CA MET A 164 14.25 14.62 -0.46
C MET A 164 15.39 14.73 0.56
N ALA A 165 15.09 15.30 1.74
CA ALA A 165 16.09 15.56 2.77
C ALA A 165 16.75 14.28 3.34
N SER A 166 16.05 13.15 3.35
CA SER A 166 16.59 11.86 3.80
C SER A 166 16.99 10.99 2.61
N CYS A 167 16.03 10.34 1.95
CA CYS A 167 16.28 9.38 0.87
C CYS A 167 17.03 10.01 -0.32
N GLY A 168 16.60 11.20 -0.76
CA GLY A 168 17.24 11.86 -1.89
C GLY A 168 18.70 12.26 -1.61
N ASN A 169 18.98 12.77 -0.41
CA ASN A 169 20.35 13.12 0.01
C ASN A 169 21.23 11.88 0.21
N ARG A 170 20.67 10.80 0.79
CA ARG A 170 21.36 9.51 0.99
C ARG A 170 21.84 8.94 -0.35
N GLU A 171 21.00 9.00 -1.39
CA GLU A 171 21.33 8.49 -2.73
C GLU A 171 22.32 9.40 -3.47
N LYS A 172 22.23 10.72 -3.32
CA LYS A 172 23.26 11.65 -3.84
C LYS A 172 24.63 11.35 -3.22
N ALA A 173 24.69 11.16 -1.91
CA ALA A 173 25.93 10.83 -1.21
C ALA A 173 26.49 9.46 -1.63
N ARG A 174 25.63 8.46 -1.85
CA ARG A 174 26.03 7.14 -2.37
C ARG A 174 26.68 7.27 -3.76
N ARG A 175 26.01 7.94 -4.71
CA ARG A 175 26.52 8.14 -6.07
C ARG A 175 27.85 8.90 -6.08
N PHE A 176 28.03 9.88 -5.20
CA PHE A 176 29.30 10.58 -5.05
C PHE A 176 30.42 9.61 -4.62
N ARG A 177 30.18 8.80 -3.56
CA ARG A 177 31.16 7.81 -3.09
C ARG A 177 31.50 6.75 -4.14
N GLU A 178 30.52 6.28 -4.90
CA GLU A 178 30.74 5.31 -6.00
C GLU A 178 31.64 5.91 -7.08
N ARG A 179 31.46 7.20 -7.43
CA ARG A 179 32.32 7.90 -8.40
C ARG A 179 33.73 8.13 -7.88
N THR A 180 33.89 8.55 -6.61
CA THR A 180 35.21 8.81 -6.02
C THR A 180 36.03 7.53 -5.82
N LYS A 181 35.39 6.36 -5.68
CA LYS A 181 36.09 5.06 -5.60
C LYS A 181 36.47 4.48 -6.96
N ALA A 182 35.84 4.94 -8.04
CA ALA A 182 36.08 4.49 -9.40
C ALA A 182 37.15 5.34 -10.13
N ASN A 183 37.58 6.45 -9.51
CA ASN A 183 38.73 7.26 -9.89
C ASN A 183 39.92 6.95 -8.99
#